data_AF-A0A9N9NBZ5-F1
#
_entry.id   AF-A0A9N9NBZ5-F1
#
_cell.length_a   1.000
_cell.length_b   1.000
_cell.length_c   1.000
_cell.angle_alpha   90.00
_cell.angle_beta   90.00
_cell.angle_gamma   90.00
#
_symmetry.space_group_name_H-M   'P 1'
#
loop_
_entity.id
_entity.type
_entity.pdbx_description
1 polymer ?
#
loop_
_entity_poly.entity_id
_entity_poly.type
_entity_poly.pdbx_seq_one_letter_code
_entity_poly.pdbx_strand_id
1 'polypeptide(L)'
;MLEKLSDQLSKLINIPFSNCLNAFQVSESMLEDYVIELAYYCSVDTLCLHKLNLKRNIISDYVQRARIAYVTISKCLIRNLLSRYASPKKILVSSRRKRIVEQGMYDGGLVITPIKNIKRPVADVDFTSYYPHAIIQNNISLEKHVSKDSTNPHLNVVIDNDIVYGKFLPHDNDINNIDIMALICKELLEK
;
A
#
# COMPACT_ATOMS: atom_id res chain seq x y z
N MET A 1 23.39 10.03 -41.31
CA MET A 1 22.68 9.51 -40.11
C MET A 1 23.68 8.94 -39.10
N LEU A 2 24.56 8.02 -39.51
CA LEU A 2 25.58 7.40 -38.64
C LEU A 2 26.59 8.39 -38.04
N GLU A 3 27.05 9.40 -38.79
CA GLU A 3 27.94 10.45 -38.27
C GLU A 3 27.30 11.25 -37.13
N LYS A 4 26.01 11.60 -37.27
CA LYS A 4 25.27 12.32 -36.24
C LYS A 4 25.11 11.48 -34.97
N LEU A 5 24.85 10.18 -35.13
CA LEU A 5 24.75 9.23 -34.01
C LEU A 5 26.11 9.04 -33.32
N SER A 6 27.18 8.95 -34.10
CA SER A 6 28.56 8.79 -33.62
C SER A 6 29.03 10.00 -32.82
N ASP A 7 28.70 11.22 -33.26
CA ASP A 7 28.98 12.47 -32.55
C ASP A 7 28.20 12.56 -31.23
N GLN A 8 26.92 12.17 -31.23
CA GLN A 8 26.11 12.14 -30.02
C GLN A 8 26.65 11.13 -29.00
N LEU A 9 26.99 9.91 -29.45
CA LEU A 9 27.59 8.89 -28.58
C LEU A 9 28.96 9.31 -28.08
N SER A 10 29.85 9.81 -28.95
CA SER A 10 31.16 10.32 -28.56
C SER A 10 31.06 11.32 -27.39
N LYS A 11 30.08 12.23 -27.45
CA LYS A 11 29.81 13.22 -26.39
C LYS A 11 29.25 12.61 -25.11
N LEU A 12 28.43 11.56 -25.20
CA LEU A 12 27.80 10.90 -24.05
C LEU A 12 28.76 9.98 -23.28
N ILE A 13 29.57 9.19 -23.99
CA ILE A 13 30.45 8.16 -23.40
C ILE A 13 31.93 8.55 -23.37
N ASN A 14 32.26 9.76 -23.82
CA ASN A 14 33.62 10.31 -23.82
C ASN A 14 34.64 9.44 -24.60
N ILE A 15 34.17 8.82 -25.69
CA ILE A 15 34.98 8.00 -26.61
C ILE A 15 35.27 8.85 -27.87
N PRO A 16 36.46 8.76 -28.48
CA PRO A 16 36.78 9.51 -29.70
C PRO A 16 35.79 9.24 -30.83
N PHE A 17 35.31 10.31 -31.49
CA PHE A 17 34.37 10.23 -32.61
C PHE A 17 34.81 9.23 -33.69
N SER A 18 36.09 9.21 -34.04
CA SER A 18 36.67 8.27 -35.01
C SER A 18 36.45 6.81 -34.64
N ASN A 19 36.55 6.49 -33.35
CA ASN A 19 36.38 5.12 -32.86
C ASN A 19 34.91 4.72 -32.89
N CYS A 20 34.01 5.66 -32.54
CA CYS A 20 32.56 5.46 -32.68
C CYS A 20 32.18 5.24 -34.15
N LEU A 21 32.65 6.10 -35.05
CA LEU A 21 32.33 6.03 -36.47
C LEU A 21 32.82 4.71 -37.09
N ASN A 22 34.04 4.29 -36.77
CA ASN A 22 34.59 3.01 -37.22
C ASN A 22 33.81 1.81 -36.67
N ALA A 23 33.34 1.88 -35.42
CA ALA A 23 32.51 0.82 -34.84
C ALA A 23 31.13 0.72 -35.54
N PHE A 24 30.62 1.82 -36.10
CA PHE A 24 29.38 1.85 -36.88
C PHE A 24 29.56 1.45 -38.34
N GLN A 25 30.78 1.45 -38.86
CA GLN A 25 31.10 0.99 -40.21
C GLN A 25 31.35 -0.52 -40.21
N VAL A 26 30.26 -1.27 -40.21
CA VAL A 26 30.25 -2.74 -40.26
C VAL A 26 29.66 -3.25 -41.56
N SER A 27 30.07 -4.44 -42.00
CA SER A 27 29.52 -5.09 -43.18
C SER A 27 28.06 -5.46 -42.97
N GLU A 28 27.31 -5.61 -44.06
CA GLU A 28 25.91 -6.03 -44.04
C GLU A 28 25.72 -7.37 -43.31
N SER A 29 26.63 -8.33 -43.51
CA SER A 29 26.63 -9.61 -42.78
C SER A 29 26.79 -9.46 -41.27
N MET A 30 27.65 -8.54 -40.80
CA MET A 30 27.83 -8.25 -39.38
C MET A 30 26.59 -7.58 -38.78
N LEU A 31 25.93 -6.71 -39.56
CA LEU A 31 24.65 -6.10 -39.18
C LEU A 31 23.56 -7.17 -39.01
N GLU A 32 23.49 -8.16 -39.90
CA GLU A 32 22.57 -9.29 -39.77
C GLU A 32 22.82 -10.07 -38.48
N ASP A 33 24.08 -10.39 -38.16
CA ASP A 33 24.46 -11.07 -36.92
C ASP A 33 24.07 -10.26 -35.67
N TYR A 34 24.32 -8.95 -35.66
CA TYR A 34 23.92 -8.07 -34.54
C TYR A 34 22.41 -7.99 -34.37
N VAL A 35 21.63 -7.98 -35.47
CA VAL A 35 20.17 -7.97 -35.40
C VAL A 35 19.66 -9.28 -34.80
N ILE A 36 20.26 -10.42 -35.16
CA ILE A 36 19.94 -11.73 -34.58
C ILE A 36 20.26 -11.74 -33.07
N GLU A 37 21.44 -11.26 -32.68
CA GLU A 37 21.87 -11.21 -31.29
C GLU A 37 20.99 -10.26 -30.45
N LEU A 38 20.64 -9.09 -30.99
CA LEU A 38 19.73 -8.14 -30.36
C LEU A 38 18.34 -8.75 -30.17
N ALA A 39 17.81 -9.42 -31.20
CA ALA A 39 16.53 -10.12 -31.11
C ALA A 39 16.55 -11.22 -30.04
N TYR A 40 17.66 -11.95 -29.93
CA TYR A 40 17.88 -12.95 -28.89
C TYR A 40 17.85 -12.33 -27.48
N TYR A 41 18.63 -11.28 -27.23
CA TYR A 41 18.65 -10.62 -25.92
C TYR A 41 17.28 -10.03 -25.55
N CYS A 42 16.62 -9.34 -26.48
CA CYS A 42 15.26 -8.83 -26.28
C CYS A 42 14.25 -9.94 -25.93
N SER A 43 14.40 -11.11 -26.56
CA SER A 43 13.56 -12.29 -26.29
C SER A 43 13.83 -12.84 -24.88
N VAL A 44 15.09 -12.95 -24.49
CA VAL A 44 15.50 -13.38 -23.15
C VAL A 44 14.97 -12.44 -22.08
N ASP A 45 15.09 -11.12 -22.27
CA ASP A 45 14.60 -10.11 -21.32
C ASP A 45 13.08 -10.19 -21.13
N THR A 46 12.34 -10.31 -22.24
CA THR A 46 10.88 -10.46 -22.21
C THR A 46 10.47 -11.74 -21.47
N LEU A 47 11.17 -12.84 -21.72
CA LEU A 47 10.92 -14.13 -21.09
C LEU A 47 11.27 -14.13 -19.60
N CYS A 48 12.34 -13.45 -19.21
CA CYS A 48 12.73 -13.24 -17.81
C CYS A 48 11.67 -12.44 -17.06
N LEU A 49 11.15 -11.36 -17.64
CA LEU A 49 10.05 -10.59 -17.05
C LEU A 49 8.80 -11.45 -16.86
N HIS A 50 8.43 -12.25 -17.87
CA HIS A 50 7.30 -13.16 -17.78
C HIS A 50 7.48 -14.19 -16.65
N LYS A 51 8.66 -14.82 -16.57
CA LYS A 51 9.01 -15.76 -15.49
C LYS A 51 8.93 -15.10 -14.11
N LEU A 52 9.39 -13.85 -13.97
CA LEU A 52 9.30 -13.10 -12.72
C LEU A 52 7.84 -12.82 -12.33
N ASN A 53 7.01 -12.41 -13.29
CA ASN A 53 5.58 -12.16 -13.06
C ASN A 53 4.85 -13.42 -12.57
N LEU A 54 5.18 -14.58 -13.14
CA LEU A 54 4.64 -15.87 -12.71
C LEU A 54 5.16 -16.26 -11.33
N LYS A 55 6.49 -16.19 -11.10
CA LYS A 55 7.11 -16.59 -9.83
C LYS A 55 6.64 -15.75 -8.64
N ARG A 56 6.34 -14.47 -8.89
CA ARG A 56 5.81 -13.53 -7.87
C ARG A 56 4.29 -13.47 -7.84
N ASN A 57 3.58 -14.22 -8.69
CA ASN A 57 2.12 -14.24 -8.77
C ASN A 57 1.47 -12.84 -8.90
N ILE A 58 2.18 -11.90 -9.53
CA ILE A 58 1.84 -10.46 -9.48
C ILE A 58 0.42 -10.23 -9.99
N ILE A 59 0.08 -10.79 -11.15
CA ILE A 59 -1.24 -10.55 -11.77
C ILE A 59 -2.36 -11.03 -10.85
N SER A 60 -2.23 -12.22 -10.26
CA SER A 60 -3.26 -12.78 -9.39
C SER A 60 -3.42 -11.96 -8.11
N ASP A 61 -2.31 -11.54 -7.49
CA ASP A 61 -2.33 -10.69 -6.30
C ASP A 61 -3.00 -9.34 -6.58
N TYR A 62 -2.72 -8.74 -7.73
CA TYR A 62 -3.35 -7.49 -8.16
C TYR A 62 -4.85 -7.67 -8.44
N VAL A 63 -5.25 -8.77 -9.06
CA VAL A 63 -6.67 -9.12 -9.27
C VAL A 63 -7.38 -9.34 -7.93
N GLN A 64 -6.76 -10.05 -6.99
CA GLN A 64 -7.32 -10.26 -5.66
C GLN A 64 -7.48 -8.93 -4.91
N ARG A 65 -6.45 -8.08 -4.90
CA ARG A 65 -6.52 -6.72 -4.30
C ARG A 65 -7.64 -5.89 -4.94
N ALA A 66 -7.75 -5.91 -6.26
CA ALA A 66 -8.79 -5.19 -7.00
C ALA A 66 -10.20 -5.70 -6.64
N ARG A 67 -10.35 -7.01 -6.51
CA ARG A 67 -11.60 -7.66 -6.11
C ARG A 67 -11.99 -7.32 -4.68
N ILE A 68 -11.04 -7.34 -3.74
CA ILE A 68 -11.28 -7.00 -2.33
C ILE A 68 -11.67 -5.52 -2.21
N ALA A 69 -10.94 -4.61 -2.85
CA ALA A 69 -11.17 -3.17 -2.73
C ALA A 69 -12.26 -2.62 -3.68
N TYR A 70 -12.86 -3.47 -4.54
CA TYR A 70 -13.85 -3.09 -5.55
C TYR A 70 -13.40 -1.94 -6.44
N VAL A 71 -12.19 -2.10 -6.99
CA VAL A 71 -11.49 -1.12 -7.80
C VAL A 71 -10.99 -1.77 -9.08
N THR A 72 -10.70 -0.97 -10.10
CA THR A 72 -9.93 -1.44 -11.26
C THR A 72 -8.51 -1.80 -10.82
N ILE A 73 -7.87 -2.78 -11.46
CA ILE A 73 -6.50 -3.24 -11.15
C ILE A 73 -5.48 -2.08 -11.05
N SER A 74 -5.68 -0.99 -11.78
CA SER A 74 -4.80 0.19 -11.78
C SER A 74 -5.00 1.15 -10.60
N LYS A 75 -6.02 0.95 -9.74
CA LYS A 75 -6.35 1.83 -8.61
C LYS A 75 -6.38 1.02 -7.33
N CYS A 76 -5.88 1.59 -6.23
CA CYS A 76 -5.96 0.98 -4.91
C CYS A 76 -6.43 2.06 -3.94
N LEU A 77 -7.73 2.08 -3.59
CA LEU A 77 -8.32 3.16 -2.80
C LEU A 77 -9.29 2.64 -1.74
N ILE A 78 -8.95 2.84 -0.47
CA ILE A 78 -9.80 2.59 0.72
C ILE A 78 -11.15 3.32 0.59
N ARG A 79 -11.19 4.46 -0.10
CA ARG A 79 -12.41 5.24 -0.33
C ARG A 79 -13.52 4.44 -1.01
N ASN A 80 -13.18 3.49 -1.89
CA ASN A 80 -14.18 2.68 -2.59
C ASN A 80 -14.86 1.69 -1.64
N LEU A 81 -14.09 1.08 -0.72
CA LEU A 81 -14.63 0.25 0.36
C LEU A 81 -15.61 1.07 1.19
N LEU A 82 -15.19 2.24 1.67
CA LEU A 82 -16.05 3.12 2.48
C LEU A 82 -17.37 3.43 1.78
N SER A 83 -17.32 3.86 0.51
CA SER A 83 -18.52 4.15 -0.28
C SER A 83 -19.43 2.93 -0.46
N ARG A 84 -18.84 1.75 -0.65
CA ARG A 84 -19.60 0.50 -0.81
C ARG A 84 -20.38 0.14 0.45
N TYR A 85 -19.79 0.25 1.63
CA TYR A 85 -20.48 -0.05 2.89
C TYR A 85 -21.42 1.07 3.35
N ALA A 86 -21.11 2.33 3.00
CA ALA A 86 -21.97 3.46 3.31
C ALA A 86 -23.29 3.43 2.52
N SER A 87 -23.27 2.95 1.27
CA SER A 87 -24.43 2.98 0.37
C SER A 87 -25.65 2.16 0.88
N PRO A 88 -25.53 0.88 1.29
CA PRO A 88 -26.63 0.13 1.88
C PRO A 88 -27.18 0.75 3.17
N LYS A 89 -26.31 1.40 3.95
CA LYS A 89 -26.68 2.11 5.19
C LYS A 89 -27.24 3.52 4.94
N LYS A 90 -27.35 3.96 3.69
CA LYS A 90 -27.79 5.31 3.28
C LYS A 90 -26.98 6.44 3.94
N ILE A 91 -25.69 6.20 4.19
CA ILE A 91 -24.78 7.18 4.79
C ILE A 91 -24.12 8.00 3.68
N LEU A 92 -24.14 9.33 3.83
CA LEU A 92 -23.50 10.25 2.90
C LEU A 92 -22.08 10.59 3.37
N VAL A 93 -21.09 10.36 2.51
CA VAL A 93 -19.69 10.72 2.80
C VAL A 93 -19.44 12.16 2.36
N SER A 94 -19.16 13.03 3.33
CA SER A 94 -18.87 14.44 3.04
C SER A 94 -17.56 14.61 2.27
N SER A 95 -17.55 15.53 1.29
CA SER A 95 -16.37 15.90 0.52
C SER A 95 -15.58 17.04 1.18
N ARG A 96 -15.38 16.98 2.51
CA ARG A 96 -14.65 18.02 3.24
C ARG A 96 -13.25 18.16 2.66
N ARG A 97 -12.94 19.35 2.12
CA ARG A 97 -11.56 19.72 1.76
C ARG A 97 -10.72 19.70 3.03
N LYS A 98 -9.47 19.23 2.96
CA LYS A 98 -8.48 19.39 4.05
C LYS A 98 -8.35 20.90 4.34
N ARG A 99 -9.08 21.40 5.33
CA ARG A 99 -9.12 22.82 5.69
C ARG A 99 -8.07 23.19 6.73
N ILE A 100 -7.70 22.22 7.58
CA ILE A 100 -6.68 22.36 8.60
C ILE A 100 -5.86 21.07 8.51
N VAL A 101 -4.62 21.18 8.03
CA VAL A 101 -3.63 20.13 8.27
C VAL A 101 -3.11 20.44 9.66
N GLU A 102 -3.43 19.60 10.64
CA GLU A 102 -2.80 19.72 11.95
C GLU A 102 -1.28 19.74 11.75
N GLN A 103 -0.64 20.80 12.22
CA GLN A 103 0.81 20.95 12.13
C GLN A 103 1.41 20.18 13.30
N GLY A 104 1.70 18.91 13.07
CA GLY A 104 2.28 18.01 14.06
C GLY A 104 2.05 16.56 13.69
N MET A 105 2.90 15.67 14.20
CA MET A 105 2.61 14.24 14.21
C MET A 105 1.85 13.93 15.49
N TYR A 106 0.85 13.07 15.40
CA TYR A 106 0.23 12.50 16.60
C TYR A 106 1.22 11.52 17.25
N ASP A 107 1.08 11.33 18.56
CA ASP A 107 1.84 10.32 19.28
C ASP A 107 1.56 8.93 18.67
N GLY A 108 2.65 8.19 18.44
CA GLY A 108 2.63 6.88 17.81
C GLY A 108 2.63 5.72 18.81
N GLY A 109 3.18 4.59 18.40
CA GLY A 109 3.35 3.43 19.27
C GLY A 109 4.42 3.65 20.34
N LEU A 110 4.18 3.10 21.54
CA LEU A 110 5.16 3.07 22.61
C LEU A 110 6.28 2.07 22.30
N VAL A 111 7.54 2.51 22.40
CA VAL A 111 8.72 1.64 22.26
C VAL A 111 9.39 1.51 23.62
N ILE A 112 9.34 0.31 24.19
CA ILE A 112 10.03 -0.01 25.45
C ILE A 112 11.54 0.00 25.23
N THR A 113 12.30 0.58 26.16
CA THR A 113 13.76 0.63 26.06
C THR A 113 14.34 -0.80 26.03
N PRO A 114 15.14 -1.15 25.01
CA PRO A 114 15.65 -2.52 24.87
C PRO A 114 16.69 -2.83 25.94
N ILE A 115 16.52 -3.96 26.62
CA ILE A 115 17.53 -4.52 27.52
C ILE A 115 18.53 -5.31 26.67
N LYS A 116 19.80 -4.88 26.67
CA LYS A 116 20.88 -5.52 25.90
C LYS A 116 21.49 -6.70 26.65
N ASN A 117 22.15 -7.60 25.93
CA ASN A 117 22.98 -8.70 26.46
C ASN A 117 22.27 -9.76 27.31
N ILE A 118 21.03 -10.11 26.95
CA ILE A 118 20.29 -11.21 27.59
C ILE A 118 20.82 -12.56 27.08
N LYS A 119 21.25 -13.45 27.98
CA LYS A 119 21.81 -14.79 27.66
C LYS A 119 20.83 -15.95 27.89
N ARG A 120 19.56 -15.66 28.20
CA ARG A 120 18.51 -16.63 28.47
C ARG A 120 17.45 -16.62 27.35
N PRO A 121 16.70 -17.72 27.15
CA PRO A 121 15.56 -17.72 26.25
C PRO A 121 14.58 -16.59 26.59
N VAL A 122 14.07 -15.92 25.56
CA VAL A 122 13.06 -14.86 25.66
C VAL A 122 11.86 -15.31 24.85
N ALA A 123 10.69 -15.35 25.48
CA ALA A 123 9.44 -15.57 24.77
C ALA A 123 9.02 -14.27 24.09
N ASP A 124 8.68 -14.35 22.80
CA ASP A 124 8.07 -13.25 22.06
C ASP A 124 6.55 -13.45 22.06
N VAL A 125 5.82 -12.39 22.38
CA VAL A 125 4.36 -12.39 22.47
C VAL A 125 3.86 -11.15 21.76
N ASP A 126 3.12 -11.34 20.69
CA ASP A 126 2.56 -10.28 19.87
C ASP A 126 1.03 -10.36 19.80
N PHE A 127 0.42 -9.25 19.39
CA PHE A 127 -1.00 -9.19 19.08
C PHE A 127 -1.19 -9.30 17.57
N THR A 128 -2.01 -10.25 17.13
CA THR A 128 -2.39 -10.35 15.72
C THR A 128 -3.32 -9.20 15.33
N SER A 129 -2.89 -8.35 14.40
CA SER A 129 -3.71 -7.25 13.87
C SER A 129 -4.32 -6.36 14.96
N TYR A 130 -3.50 -5.86 15.89
CA TYR A 130 -3.93 -5.07 17.06
C TYR A 130 -4.91 -3.94 16.72
N TYR A 131 -4.54 -3.05 15.78
CA TYR A 131 -5.38 -1.89 15.45
C TYR A 131 -6.74 -2.26 14.85
N PRO A 132 -6.83 -3.15 13.82
CA PRO A 132 -8.12 -3.65 13.36
C PRO A 132 -9.00 -4.23 14.48
N HIS A 133 -8.41 -5.04 15.38
CA HIS A 133 -9.16 -5.59 16.52
C HIS A 133 -9.65 -4.50 17.47
N ALA A 134 -8.83 -3.49 17.79
CA ALA A 134 -9.24 -2.37 18.63
C ALA A 134 -10.37 -1.54 18.00
N ILE A 135 -10.32 -1.34 16.68
CA ILE A 135 -11.38 -0.68 15.91
C ILE A 135 -12.69 -1.46 15.99
N ILE A 136 -12.63 -2.78 15.80
CA ILE A 136 -13.81 -3.66 15.85
C ILE A 136 -14.39 -3.66 17.27
N GLN A 137 -13.57 -3.99 18.27
CA GLN A 137 -13.99 -4.15 19.67
C GLN A 137 -14.61 -2.87 20.24
N ASN A 138 -14.01 -1.71 19.96
CA ASN A 138 -14.50 -0.43 20.48
C ASN A 138 -15.51 0.24 19.55
N ASN A 139 -15.86 -0.37 18.41
CA ASN A 139 -16.72 0.19 17.37
C ASN A 139 -16.24 1.59 16.92
N ILE A 140 -14.93 1.73 16.67
CA ILE A 140 -14.30 3.01 16.34
C ILE A 140 -14.67 3.39 14.91
N SER A 141 -15.62 4.30 14.77
CA SER A 141 -15.96 4.93 13.50
C SER A 141 -16.54 6.32 13.72
N LEU A 142 -16.64 7.10 12.64
CA LEU A 142 -17.11 8.48 12.71
C LEU A 142 -18.59 8.55 13.11
N GLU A 143 -19.39 7.58 12.68
CA GLU A 143 -20.84 7.51 12.89
C GLU A 143 -21.25 7.17 14.33
N LYS A 144 -20.41 6.45 15.10
CA LYS A 144 -20.67 6.15 16.52
C LYS A 144 -19.89 7.03 17.47
N HIS A 145 -19.10 7.96 16.96
CA HIS A 145 -18.39 8.92 17.79
C HIS A 145 -19.38 9.83 18.54
N VAL A 146 -19.26 9.86 19.86
CA VAL A 146 -20.07 10.67 20.77
C VAL A 146 -19.20 11.78 21.38
N SER A 147 -19.83 12.90 21.76
CA SER A 147 -19.12 13.95 22.51
C SER A 147 -18.42 13.40 23.75
N LYS A 148 -17.22 13.90 24.02
CA LYS A 148 -16.42 13.54 25.20
C LYS A 148 -17.15 13.87 26.50
N ASP A 149 -18.03 14.87 26.49
CA ASP A 149 -18.80 15.30 27.66
C ASP A 149 -19.99 14.37 27.98
N SER A 150 -20.26 13.38 27.13
CA SER A 150 -21.36 12.44 27.38
C SER A 150 -21.14 11.65 28.67
N THR A 151 -22.14 11.65 29.55
CA THR A 151 -22.16 10.94 30.83
C THR A 151 -22.73 9.53 30.73
N ASN A 152 -23.06 9.05 29.51
CA ASN A 152 -23.61 7.72 29.32
C ASN A 152 -22.56 6.66 29.73
N PRO A 153 -22.85 5.81 30.74
CA PRO A 153 -21.90 4.80 31.22
C PRO A 153 -21.72 3.63 30.25
N HIS A 154 -22.63 3.45 29.29
CA HIS A 154 -22.60 2.35 28.33
C HIS A 154 -21.76 2.64 27.07
N LEU A 155 -20.90 3.66 27.09
CA LEU A 155 -20.04 3.99 25.95
C LEU A 155 -18.71 3.26 26.03
N ASN A 156 -18.21 2.82 24.87
CA ASN A 156 -16.82 2.41 24.74
C ASN A 156 -15.94 3.66 24.81
N VAL A 157 -15.05 3.71 25.81
CA VAL A 157 -14.16 4.86 26.01
C VAL A 157 -12.75 4.45 25.59
N VAL A 158 -12.20 5.15 24.60
CA VAL A 158 -10.82 4.99 24.19
C VAL A 158 -9.97 5.95 25.01
N ILE A 159 -9.16 5.40 25.90
CA ILE A 159 -8.29 6.13 26.83
C ILE A 159 -6.84 5.70 26.67
N ASP A 160 -5.92 6.63 26.87
CA ASP A 160 -4.49 6.35 27.10
C ASP A 160 -3.93 7.39 28.08
N ASN A 161 -3.15 6.95 29.07
CA ASN A 161 -2.60 7.78 30.15
C ASN A 161 -3.62 8.76 30.78
N ASP A 162 -4.81 8.26 31.14
CA ASP A 162 -5.94 9.03 31.69
C ASP A 162 -6.55 10.10 30.75
N ILE A 163 -6.09 10.18 29.50
CA ILE A 163 -6.63 11.07 28.48
C ILE A 163 -7.70 10.33 27.66
N VAL A 164 -8.90 10.91 27.60
CA VAL A 164 -9.99 10.39 26.76
C VAL A 164 -9.82 10.88 25.32
N TYR A 165 -9.48 9.96 24.42
CA TYR A 165 -9.34 10.23 22.99
C TYR A 165 -10.69 10.29 22.30
N GLY A 166 -11.62 9.39 22.66
CA GLY A 166 -12.96 9.35 22.09
C GLY A 166 -13.91 8.46 22.87
N LYS A 167 -15.21 8.70 22.68
CA LYS A 167 -16.29 7.84 23.18
C LYS A 167 -17.09 7.34 22.00
N PHE A 168 -17.41 6.05 22.01
CA PHE A 168 -18.11 5.38 20.92
C PHE A 168 -19.30 4.58 21.43
N LEU A 169 -20.38 4.57 20.67
CA LEU A 169 -21.51 3.69 20.95
C LEU A 169 -21.09 2.22 20.70
N PRO A 170 -21.28 1.31 21.68
CA PRO A 170 -20.92 -0.09 21.50
C PRO A 170 -21.80 -0.74 20.43
N HIS A 171 -21.31 -1.86 19.88
CA HIS A 171 -22.10 -2.68 18.96
C HIS A 171 -22.77 -3.88 19.65
N ASP A 172 -22.49 -4.16 20.93
CA ASP A 172 -23.08 -5.22 21.76
C ASP A 172 -23.21 -6.60 21.06
N ASN A 173 -22.23 -6.94 20.21
CA ASN A 173 -22.25 -8.11 19.32
C ASN A 173 -23.45 -8.21 18.36
N ASP A 174 -24.25 -7.16 18.21
CA ASP A 174 -25.28 -7.05 17.19
C ASP A 174 -24.66 -6.59 15.87
N ILE A 175 -24.76 -7.45 14.85
CA ILE A 175 -24.21 -7.22 13.52
C ILE A 175 -24.81 -5.97 12.85
N ASN A 176 -26.03 -5.58 13.23
CA ASN A 176 -26.68 -4.38 12.72
C ASN A 176 -26.09 -3.10 13.32
N ASN A 177 -25.52 -3.20 14.52
CA ASN A 177 -24.91 -2.09 15.24
C ASN A 177 -23.41 -1.92 14.98
N ILE A 178 -22.78 -2.89 14.31
CA ILE A 178 -21.38 -2.79 13.86
C ILE A 178 -21.27 -1.69 12.81
N ASP A 179 -20.31 -0.80 13.01
CA ASP A 179 -20.05 0.33 12.13
C ASP A 179 -19.33 -0.02 10.83
N ILE A 180 -19.28 0.97 9.92
CA ILE A 180 -18.65 0.78 8.62
C ILE A 180 -17.17 0.44 8.77
N MET A 181 -16.42 1.17 9.60
CA MET A 181 -14.99 0.92 9.74
C MET A 181 -14.71 -0.43 10.41
N ALA A 182 -15.45 -0.75 11.48
CA ALA A 182 -15.38 -2.05 12.13
C ALA A 182 -15.73 -3.20 11.16
N LEU A 183 -16.78 -3.04 10.35
CA LEU A 183 -17.18 -4.02 9.36
C LEU A 183 -16.12 -4.22 8.26
N ILE A 184 -15.52 -3.13 7.77
CA ILE A 184 -14.42 -3.18 6.80
C ILE A 184 -13.23 -3.94 7.41
N CYS A 185 -12.81 -3.59 8.63
CA CYS A 185 -11.72 -4.27 9.31
C CYS A 185 -12.02 -5.76 9.48
N LYS A 186 -13.23 -6.12 9.89
CA LYS A 186 -13.65 -7.51 10.06
C LYS A 186 -13.58 -8.29 8.74
N GLU A 187 -14.14 -7.76 7.67
CA GLU A 187 -14.11 -8.41 6.35
C GLU A 187 -12.70 -8.52 5.76
N LEU A 188 -11.80 -7.57 6.06
CA LEU A 188 -10.41 -7.62 5.62
C LEU A 188 -9.58 -8.63 6.42
N LEU A 189 -9.94 -8.92 7.67
CA LEU A 189 -9.27 -9.94 8.49
C LEU A 189 -9.72 -11.36 8.11
N GLU A 190 -10.92 -11.52 7.55
CA GLU A 190 -11.48 -12.81 7.14
C GLU A 190 -11.03 -13.28 5.74
N LYS A 191 -10.37 -12.42 4.95
CA LYS A 191 -9.98 -12.67 3.55
C LYS A 191 -8.48 -12.89 3.39
#